data_AF-A0A258CQM3-F1
#
_entry.id   AF-A0A258CQM3-F1
#
_cell.length_a   1.000
_cell.length_b   1.000
_cell.length_c   1.000
_cell.angle_alpha   90.00
_cell.angle_beta   90.00
_cell.angle_gamma   90.00
#
_symmetry.space_group_name_H-M   'P 1'
#
loop_
_entity.id
_entity.type
_entity.pdbx_description
1 polymer ?
#
loop_
_entity_poly.entity_id
_entity_poly.type
_entity_poly.pdbx_seq_one_letter_code
_entity_poly.pdbx_strand_id
1 'polypeptide(L)'
;GTVTNSERRISRQRTFLPLPGEVKPDWWILCEVARRLGFGDAFAYAGPEDIYAEHAALSAFENDGSRDFDIGAHAGLSKRDYDALEPVQWPVSAGRPRGTSRLFAQGGFFTADGRARMVPLALPALAHATSDAFPMLLNTGRVRDHWHTMTRSGLSPRLGAHIAEPTVQLNPADAARIGLSDGGFARIGNAFGTVVLKVALDVGVQAGSLFAPIHWSAETASQARIGAAVQADCDPFSGQPEMKATPSSIAPVAYASQGFVLSRDRFALPEGSWWAKLAVAGGQGQLFATDAGPVALMAAMRDAFGEDGLTEMVDLDGGAYRCAVLREGQLVAALFLAPFGRLPLWDTVKRAFADHAALPENRLALLAGRSLDGAADPGPTVCACFGVGLMAIRAAFVGGATSPEEIGQQLKAGTNCGSCLPEIRRIGAQARATVAA
;
A
#
# COMPACT_ATOMS: atom_id res chain seq x y z
N GLY A 1 19.36 -6.25 -15.71
CA GLY A 1 18.36 -6.45 -16.75
C GLY A 1 17.85 -5.13 -17.30
N THR A 2 16.75 -5.19 -18.02
CA THR A 2 16.02 -4.04 -18.57
C THR A 2 14.58 -4.04 -18.07
N VAL A 3 13.95 -2.87 -18.04
CA VAL A 3 12.50 -2.73 -17.80
C VAL A 3 11.90 -1.86 -18.91
N THR A 4 10.66 -2.14 -19.28
CA THR A 4 9.90 -1.37 -20.26
C THR A 4 8.75 -0.66 -19.56
N ASN A 5 8.68 0.67 -19.65
CA ASN A 5 7.61 1.45 -19.04
C ASN A 5 6.37 1.57 -19.95
N SER A 6 5.34 2.29 -19.49
CA SER A 6 4.06 2.46 -20.19
C SER A 6 4.16 3.20 -21.53
N GLU A 7 5.23 3.95 -21.78
CA GLU A 7 5.47 4.62 -23.06
C GLU A 7 6.41 3.81 -23.98
N ARG A 8 6.57 2.50 -23.72
CA ARG A 8 7.44 1.57 -24.48
C ARG A 8 8.94 1.84 -24.33
N ARG A 9 9.36 2.63 -23.34
CA ARG A 9 10.78 2.93 -23.13
C ARG A 9 11.46 1.80 -22.39
N ILE A 10 12.41 1.17 -23.05
CA ILE A 10 13.35 0.19 -22.50
C ILE A 10 14.44 0.97 -21.77
N SER A 11 14.71 0.62 -20.52
CA SER A 11 15.75 1.25 -19.70
C SER A 11 16.59 0.21 -18.97
N ARG A 12 17.90 0.45 -18.89
CA ARG A 12 18.85 -0.43 -18.22
C ARG A 12 18.79 -0.29 -16.69
N GLN A 13 18.54 -1.39 -15.99
CA GLN A 13 18.59 -1.46 -14.52
C GLN A 13 19.94 -2.03 -14.06
N ARG A 14 20.78 -1.18 -13.44
CA ARG A 14 22.17 -1.53 -13.07
C ARG A 14 22.26 -1.98 -11.62
N THR A 15 23.08 -2.99 -11.38
CA THR A 15 23.38 -3.48 -10.03
C THR A 15 24.19 -2.41 -9.29
N PHE A 16 23.77 -2.08 -8.07
CA PHE A 16 24.47 -1.11 -7.21
C PHE A 16 24.83 -1.67 -5.84
N LEU A 17 24.32 -2.85 -5.49
CA LEU A 17 24.65 -3.60 -4.28
C LEU A 17 24.96 -5.06 -4.63
N PRO A 18 25.82 -5.74 -3.85
CA PRO A 18 25.98 -7.18 -3.96
C PRO A 18 24.68 -7.90 -3.61
N LEU A 19 24.49 -9.10 -4.16
CA LEU A 19 23.37 -9.96 -3.79
C LEU A 19 23.59 -10.47 -2.34
N PRO A 20 22.55 -10.44 -1.49
CA PRO A 20 22.67 -10.88 -0.10
C PRO A 20 22.76 -12.40 0.00
N GLY A 21 23.69 -12.91 0.80
CA GLY A 21 23.83 -14.34 1.09
C GLY A 21 23.91 -15.20 -0.17
N GLU A 22 23.04 -16.20 -0.27
CA GLU A 22 22.98 -17.15 -1.39
C GLU A 22 21.99 -16.75 -2.49
N VAL A 23 21.40 -15.54 -2.43
CA VAL A 23 20.40 -15.10 -3.41
C VAL A 23 20.98 -15.11 -4.83
N LYS A 24 20.21 -15.66 -5.76
CA LYS A 24 20.52 -15.70 -7.19
C LYS A 24 19.45 -14.94 -7.98
N PRO A 25 19.79 -14.31 -9.12
CA PRO A 25 18.80 -13.70 -9.99
C PRO A 25 17.82 -14.72 -10.55
N ASP A 26 16.56 -14.32 -10.82
CA ASP A 26 15.52 -15.23 -11.32
C ASP A 26 15.91 -15.95 -12.62
N TRP A 27 16.57 -15.24 -13.56
CA TRP A 27 17.02 -15.84 -14.81
C TRP A 27 17.99 -17.01 -14.57
N TRP A 28 18.89 -16.87 -13.60
CA TRP A 28 19.86 -17.91 -13.24
C TRP A 28 19.14 -19.12 -12.65
N ILE A 29 18.16 -18.88 -11.77
CA ILE A 29 17.34 -19.94 -11.16
C ILE A 29 16.63 -20.73 -12.26
N LEU A 30 16.01 -20.05 -13.24
CA LEU A 30 15.37 -20.71 -14.37
C LEU A 30 16.34 -21.54 -15.22
N CYS A 31 17.54 -21.03 -15.50
CA CYS A 31 18.58 -21.77 -16.22
C CYS A 31 19.02 -23.02 -15.46
N GLU A 32 19.15 -22.94 -14.14
CA GLU A 32 19.51 -24.08 -13.30
C GLU A 32 18.42 -25.15 -13.23
N VAL A 33 17.15 -24.77 -13.27
CA VAL A 33 16.03 -25.72 -13.43
C VAL A 33 16.11 -26.39 -14.80
N ALA A 34 16.24 -25.61 -15.88
CA ALA A 34 16.34 -26.14 -17.24
C ALA A 34 17.52 -27.12 -17.40
N ARG A 35 18.68 -26.77 -16.83
CA ARG A 35 19.87 -27.64 -16.81
C ARG A 35 19.60 -28.98 -16.12
N ARG A 36 18.89 -28.97 -14.98
CA ARG A 36 18.52 -30.21 -14.25
C ARG A 36 17.49 -31.05 -15.00
N LEU A 37 16.68 -30.43 -15.86
CA LEU A 37 15.74 -31.11 -16.75
C LEU A 37 16.38 -31.60 -18.07
N GLY A 38 17.69 -31.38 -18.27
CA GLY A 38 18.42 -31.84 -19.46
C GLY A 38 18.52 -30.81 -20.60
N PHE A 39 18.05 -29.58 -20.40
CA PHE A 39 18.10 -28.49 -21.40
C PHE A 39 19.27 -27.53 -21.21
N GLY A 40 20.37 -28.00 -20.62
CA GLY A 40 21.51 -27.14 -20.24
C GLY A 40 22.07 -26.32 -21.41
N ASP A 41 22.24 -26.94 -22.58
CA ASP A 41 22.81 -26.28 -23.76
C ASP A 41 21.93 -25.16 -24.30
N ALA A 42 20.60 -25.31 -24.21
CA ALA A 42 19.63 -24.30 -24.66
C ALA A 42 19.50 -23.12 -23.68
N PHE A 43 19.98 -23.26 -22.45
CA PHE A 43 19.90 -22.24 -21.39
C PHE A 43 21.29 -21.82 -20.90
N ALA A 44 22.32 -21.98 -21.73
CA ALA A 44 23.72 -21.70 -21.41
C ALA A 44 24.06 -20.19 -21.44
N TYR A 45 23.18 -19.34 -20.89
CA TYR A 45 23.37 -17.89 -20.82
C TYR A 45 24.42 -17.51 -19.79
N ALA A 46 25.42 -16.71 -20.18
CA ALA A 46 26.44 -16.20 -19.27
C ALA A 46 25.93 -14.99 -18.46
N GLY A 47 24.95 -14.26 -19.00
CA GLY A 47 24.35 -13.12 -18.33
C GLY A 47 23.05 -12.63 -18.99
N PRO A 48 22.41 -11.60 -18.40
CA PRO A 48 21.17 -11.02 -18.94
C PRO A 48 21.35 -10.38 -20.33
N GLU A 49 22.57 -10.03 -20.73
CA GLU A 49 22.88 -9.54 -22.07
C GLU A 49 22.61 -10.59 -23.15
N ASP A 50 22.93 -11.86 -22.92
CA ASP A 50 22.73 -12.93 -23.90
C ASP A 50 21.23 -13.18 -24.09
N ILE A 51 20.48 -13.22 -22.99
CA ILE A 51 19.03 -13.34 -22.99
C ILE A 51 18.39 -12.16 -23.74
N TYR A 52 18.90 -10.94 -23.52
CA TYR A 52 18.38 -9.75 -24.20
C TYR A 52 18.66 -9.76 -25.70
N ALA A 53 19.88 -10.15 -26.10
CA ALA A 53 20.28 -10.28 -27.49
C ALA A 53 19.45 -11.35 -28.22
N GLU A 54 19.24 -12.52 -27.60
CA GLU A 54 18.37 -13.56 -28.16
C GLU A 54 16.92 -13.08 -28.28
N HIS A 55 16.37 -12.48 -27.22
CA HIS A 55 15.02 -11.91 -27.26
C HIS A 55 14.86 -10.88 -28.38
N ALA A 56 15.89 -10.05 -28.60
CA ALA A 56 15.90 -9.07 -29.67
C ALA A 56 15.96 -9.73 -31.06
N ALA A 57 16.80 -10.74 -31.25
CA ALA A 57 16.86 -11.52 -32.48
C ALA A 57 15.50 -12.16 -32.81
N LEU A 58 14.87 -12.79 -31.81
CA LEU A 58 13.55 -13.42 -31.96
C LEU A 58 12.44 -12.42 -32.28
N SER A 59 12.52 -11.17 -31.77
CA SER A 59 11.54 -10.13 -32.11
C SER A 59 11.56 -9.72 -33.58
N ALA A 60 12.73 -9.86 -34.24
CA ALA A 60 12.90 -9.52 -35.65
C ALA A 60 12.73 -10.73 -36.60
N PHE A 61 12.92 -11.95 -36.09
CA PHE A 61 12.81 -13.18 -36.88
C PHE A 61 11.42 -13.30 -37.52
N GLU A 62 11.36 -13.34 -38.86
CA GLU A 62 10.12 -13.39 -39.65
C GLU A 62 9.12 -12.27 -39.29
N ASN A 63 9.61 -11.12 -38.82
CA ASN A 63 8.74 -9.98 -38.53
C ASN A 63 8.29 -9.31 -39.83
N ASP A 64 9.22 -8.97 -40.72
CA ASP A 64 8.98 -8.29 -42.01
C ASP A 64 8.05 -7.06 -41.91
N GLY A 65 7.99 -6.42 -40.74
CA GLY A 65 7.11 -5.28 -40.45
C GLY A 65 5.64 -5.65 -40.21
N SER A 66 5.30 -6.94 -40.10
CA SER A 66 3.94 -7.43 -39.85
C SER A 66 3.53 -7.41 -38.38
N ARG A 67 4.49 -7.27 -37.45
CA ARG A 67 4.25 -7.19 -36.00
C ARG A 67 4.80 -5.88 -35.45
N ASP A 68 4.18 -5.41 -34.37
CA ASP A 68 4.56 -4.15 -33.72
C ASP A 68 5.87 -4.25 -32.97
N PHE A 69 6.07 -5.31 -32.22
CA PHE A 69 7.26 -5.49 -31.40
C PHE A 69 8.45 -5.95 -32.23
N ASP A 70 9.43 -5.05 -32.38
CA ASP A 70 10.72 -5.31 -33.01
C ASP A 70 11.79 -4.48 -32.29
N ILE A 71 12.78 -5.16 -31.72
CA ILE A 71 13.99 -4.55 -31.17
C ILE A 71 15.25 -5.18 -31.78
N GLY A 72 15.15 -5.73 -32.99
CA GLY A 72 16.20 -6.50 -33.67
C GLY A 72 17.50 -5.76 -33.90
N ALA A 73 17.50 -4.41 -33.89
CA ALA A 73 18.75 -3.65 -33.90
C ALA A 73 19.65 -3.98 -32.68
N HIS A 74 19.08 -4.55 -31.63
CA HIS A 74 19.79 -4.96 -30.43
C HIS A 74 20.23 -6.44 -30.42
N ALA A 75 19.92 -7.23 -31.46
CA ALA A 75 20.23 -8.65 -31.51
C ALA A 75 21.73 -8.96 -31.39
N GLY A 76 22.59 -8.02 -31.80
CA GLY A 76 24.05 -8.15 -31.75
C GLY A 76 24.72 -7.28 -30.69
N LEU A 77 23.99 -6.78 -29.68
CA LEU A 77 24.61 -5.97 -28.64
C LEU A 77 25.70 -6.76 -27.91
N SER A 78 26.89 -6.18 -27.85
CA SER A 78 27.92 -6.68 -26.95
C SER A 78 27.50 -6.42 -25.49
N LYS A 79 28.10 -7.15 -24.54
CA LYS A 79 27.93 -6.86 -23.11
C LYS A 79 28.20 -5.38 -22.79
N ARG A 80 29.26 -4.81 -23.37
CA ARG A 80 29.63 -3.40 -23.19
C ARG A 80 28.53 -2.46 -23.65
N ASP A 81 27.95 -2.71 -24.82
CA ASP A 81 26.90 -1.85 -25.38
C ASP A 81 25.57 -2.04 -24.64
N TYR A 82 25.26 -3.27 -24.22
CA TYR A 82 24.12 -3.55 -23.35
C TYR A 82 24.22 -2.81 -22.00
N ASP A 83 25.40 -2.78 -21.39
CA ASP A 83 25.63 -2.08 -20.13
C ASP A 83 25.60 -0.55 -20.29
N ALA A 84 25.96 -0.05 -21.48
CA ALA A 84 25.87 1.36 -21.88
C ALA A 84 24.51 1.74 -22.49
N LEU A 85 23.53 0.83 -22.53
CA LEU A 85 22.26 1.06 -23.20
C LEU A 85 21.52 2.26 -22.60
N GLU A 86 21.33 3.29 -23.42
CA GLU A 86 20.54 4.47 -23.09
C GLU A 86 19.03 4.20 -23.24
N PRO A 87 18.16 4.91 -22.49
CA PRO A 87 16.73 4.69 -22.56
C PRO A 87 16.13 4.94 -23.95
N VAL A 88 15.53 3.91 -24.56
CA VAL A 88 15.02 3.96 -25.94
C VAL A 88 13.58 3.44 -26.03
N GLN A 89 12.74 4.08 -26.85
CA GLN A 89 11.38 3.61 -27.09
C GLN A 89 11.34 2.60 -28.23
N TRP A 90 10.79 1.42 -27.97
CA TRP A 90 10.54 0.45 -29.04
C TRP A 90 9.35 0.90 -29.93
N PRO A 91 9.32 0.52 -31.22
CA PRO A 91 10.26 -0.38 -31.93
C PRO A 91 11.66 0.19 -32.18
N VAL A 92 12.67 -0.67 -32.06
CA VAL A 92 14.10 -0.42 -32.38
C VAL A 92 14.57 -1.41 -33.45
N SER A 93 14.03 -1.28 -34.66
CA SER A 93 14.36 -2.15 -35.79
C SER A 93 15.67 -1.75 -36.48
N ALA A 94 16.21 -2.58 -37.37
CA ALA A 94 17.46 -2.29 -38.09
C ALA A 94 17.43 -0.94 -38.85
N GLY A 95 16.27 -0.58 -39.42
CA GLY A 95 16.07 0.72 -40.08
C GLY A 95 15.80 1.90 -39.12
N ARG A 96 15.55 1.62 -37.84
CA ARG A 96 15.25 2.60 -36.78
C ARG A 96 16.03 2.32 -35.49
N PRO A 97 17.38 2.34 -35.53
CA PRO A 97 18.22 1.96 -34.40
C PRO A 97 18.12 2.94 -33.21
N ARG A 98 17.56 4.14 -33.41
CA ARG A 98 17.31 5.13 -32.34
C ARG A 98 15.92 5.02 -31.72
N GLY A 99 15.15 4.00 -32.08
CA GLY A 99 13.81 3.77 -31.58
C GLY A 99 12.72 4.57 -32.30
N THR A 100 11.49 4.44 -31.82
CA THR A 100 10.28 5.04 -32.41
C THR A 100 9.45 5.74 -31.34
N SER A 101 9.42 7.07 -31.37
CA SER A 101 8.72 7.89 -30.36
C SER A 101 7.20 7.73 -30.43
N ARG A 102 6.63 7.71 -31.64
CA ARG A 102 5.19 7.63 -31.87
C ARG A 102 4.86 6.55 -32.91
N LEU A 103 4.10 5.55 -32.48
CA LEU A 103 3.50 4.56 -33.38
C LEU A 103 2.34 5.18 -34.17
N PHE A 104 2.13 4.67 -35.39
CA PHE A 104 1.01 4.99 -36.29
C PHE A 104 0.89 6.47 -36.71
N ALA A 105 1.94 7.28 -36.52
CA ALA A 105 1.92 8.70 -36.91
C ALA A 105 1.71 8.91 -38.42
N GLN A 106 2.08 7.91 -39.23
CA GLN A 106 1.89 7.87 -40.67
C GLN A 106 0.84 6.82 -41.11
N GLY A 107 0.02 6.30 -40.19
CA GLY A 107 -0.84 5.13 -40.43
C GLY A 107 -0.07 3.81 -40.33
N GLY A 108 -0.46 2.79 -41.11
CA GLY A 108 0.19 1.47 -41.09
C GLY A 108 -0.16 0.67 -39.84
N PHE A 109 -1.46 0.51 -39.58
CA PHE A 109 -1.95 -0.29 -38.47
C PHE A 109 -1.65 -1.77 -38.72
N PHE A 110 -1.48 -2.55 -37.65
CA PHE A 110 -1.26 -4.01 -37.73
C PHE A 110 -2.59 -4.75 -37.99
N THR A 111 -3.25 -4.37 -39.08
CA THR A 111 -4.47 -4.97 -39.62
C THR A 111 -4.18 -5.43 -41.05
N ALA A 112 -4.98 -6.37 -41.57
CA ALA A 112 -4.74 -6.96 -42.89
C ALA A 112 -4.68 -5.94 -44.05
N ASP A 113 -5.33 -4.78 -43.92
CA ASP A 113 -5.35 -3.70 -44.92
C ASP A 113 -4.58 -2.45 -44.49
N GLY A 114 -3.89 -2.49 -43.34
CA GLY A 114 -3.09 -1.39 -42.81
C GLY A 114 -3.91 -0.22 -42.23
N ARG A 115 -5.24 -0.33 -42.13
CA ARG A 115 -6.14 0.73 -41.67
C ARG A 115 -6.63 0.52 -40.25
N ALA A 116 -6.91 1.61 -39.54
CA ALA A 116 -7.59 1.56 -38.25
C ALA A 116 -9.01 0.99 -38.43
N ARG A 117 -9.46 0.19 -37.46
CA ARG A 117 -10.80 -0.38 -37.44
C ARG A 117 -11.68 0.35 -36.43
N MET A 118 -12.78 0.92 -36.91
CA MET A 118 -13.84 1.43 -36.05
C MET A 118 -14.76 0.25 -35.69
N VAL A 119 -14.89 -0.05 -34.40
CA VAL A 119 -15.70 -1.17 -33.90
C VAL A 119 -16.88 -0.62 -33.10
N PRO A 120 -18.13 -1.02 -33.39
CA PRO A 120 -19.26 -0.67 -32.54
C PRO A 120 -19.13 -1.42 -31.21
N LEU A 121 -19.24 -0.70 -30.10
CA LEU A 121 -19.18 -1.28 -28.76
C LEU A 121 -20.59 -1.51 -28.22
N ALA A 122 -20.80 -2.67 -27.61
CA ALA A 122 -21.98 -2.90 -26.78
C ALA A 122 -21.89 -2.04 -25.51
N LEU A 123 -23.04 -1.72 -24.92
CA LEU A 123 -23.08 -1.10 -23.61
C LEU A 123 -22.50 -2.09 -22.57
N PRO A 124 -21.53 -1.68 -21.75
CA PRO A 124 -21.01 -2.53 -20.69
C PRO A 124 -22.13 -2.92 -19.72
N ALA A 125 -22.17 -4.19 -19.35
CA ALA A 125 -23.06 -4.73 -18.32
C ALA A 125 -22.22 -5.36 -17.22
N LEU A 126 -22.69 -5.27 -15.98
CA LEU A 126 -22.07 -5.96 -14.85
C LEU A 126 -22.26 -7.48 -15.01
N ALA A 127 -21.26 -8.28 -14.61
CA ALA A 127 -21.45 -9.73 -14.53
C ALA A 127 -22.56 -10.09 -13.54
N HIS A 128 -22.64 -9.34 -12.44
CA HIS A 128 -23.67 -9.49 -11.42
C HIS A 128 -24.32 -8.13 -11.10
N ALA A 129 -25.64 -8.07 -11.23
CA ALA A 129 -26.41 -6.89 -10.81
C ALA A 129 -26.50 -6.80 -9.28
N THR A 130 -26.69 -5.59 -8.76
CA THR A 130 -27.07 -5.39 -7.36
C THR A 130 -28.47 -5.97 -7.09
N SER A 131 -28.74 -6.28 -5.82
CA SER A 131 -30.02 -6.82 -5.37
C SER A 131 -30.33 -6.35 -3.96
N ASP A 132 -31.53 -6.66 -3.44
CA ASP A 132 -31.88 -6.33 -2.05
C ASP A 132 -30.92 -6.98 -1.03
N ALA A 133 -30.39 -8.16 -1.35
CA ALA A 133 -29.39 -8.85 -0.51
C ALA A 133 -28.00 -8.20 -0.60
N PHE A 134 -27.64 -7.66 -1.77
CA PHE A 134 -26.34 -7.05 -2.06
C PHE A 134 -26.53 -5.68 -2.72
N PRO A 135 -26.98 -4.67 -1.96
CA PRO A 135 -27.43 -3.40 -2.53
C PRO A 135 -26.28 -2.46 -2.89
N MET A 136 -25.06 -2.71 -2.42
CA MET A 136 -23.90 -1.86 -2.63
C MET A 136 -23.00 -2.42 -3.73
N LEU A 137 -22.33 -1.54 -4.49
CA LEU A 137 -21.31 -1.95 -5.46
C LEU A 137 -19.90 -1.74 -4.90
N LEU A 138 -19.16 -2.83 -4.69
CA LEU A 138 -17.79 -2.79 -4.20
C LEU A 138 -16.81 -2.55 -5.35
N ASN A 139 -16.12 -1.42 -5.27
CA ASN A 139 -14.96 -1.09 -6.07
C ASN A 139 -13.68 -1.31 -5.26
N THR A 140 -12.65 -1.89 -5.88
CA THR A 140 -11.34 -2.08 -5.23
C THR A 140 -10.25 -1.31 -5.93
N GLY A 141 -9.34 -0.72 -5.17
CA GLY A 141 -8.29 0.11 -5.75
C GLY A 141 -6.99 0.10 -4.95
N ARG A 142 -6.16 1.12 -5.20
CA ARG A 142 -4.89 1.29 -4.50
C ARG A 142 -4.91 2.59 -3.73
N VAL A 143 -4.19 2.62 -2.61
CA VAL A 143 -3.74 3.84 -1.99
C VAL A 143 -2.33 4.19 -2.46
N ARG A 144 -2.00 5.46 -2.34
CA ARG A 144 -0.79 6.08 -2.84
C ARG A 144 0.51 5.49 -2.29
N ASP A 145 0.57 5.26 -0.98
CA ASP A 145 1.84 4.96 -0.29
C ASP A 145 2.17 3.47 -0.23
N HIS A 146 1.24 2.61 -0.65
CA HIS A 146 1.43 1.16 -0.69
C HIS A 146 1.48 0.64 -2.11
N TRP A 147 2.38 -0.32 -2.35
CA TRP A 147 2.50 -0.99 -3.64
C TRP A 147 1.96 -2.41 -3.54
N HIS A 148 0.83 -2.66 -4.20
CA HIS A 148 0.17 -3.97 -4.26
C HIS A 148 0.15 -4.67 -2.89
N THR A 149 0.67 -5.88 -2.77
CA THR A 149 0.60 -6.73 -1.56
C THR A 149 1.54 -6.30 -0.43
N MET A 150 2.16 -5.11 -0.53
CA MET A 150 3.03 -4.54 0.51
C MET A 150 4.27 -5.37 0.85
N THR A 151 4.68 -6.32 0.01
CA THR A 151 5.90 -7.12 0.22
C THR A 151 7.17 -6.28 0.32
N ARG A 152 7.14 -5.05 -0.23
CA ARG A 152 8.20 -4.04 -0.08
C ARG A 152 7.75 -2.81 0.70
N SER A 153 6.62 -2.20 0.31
CA SER A 153 6.17 -0.95 0.95
C SER A 153 5.74 -1.15 2.41
N GLY A 154 5.22 -2.33 2.77
CA GLY A 154 4.82 -2.67 4.14
C GLY A 154 6.00 -2.81 5.10
N LEU A 155 7.22 -3.01 4.59
CA LEU A 155 8.45 -3.05 5.39
C LEU A 155 8.98 -1.65 5.72
N SER A 156 8.42 -0.59 5.11
CA SER A 156 8.85 0.78 5.33
C SER A 156 8.01 1.45 6.42
N PRO A 157 8.59 1.81 7.59
CA PRO A 157 7.88 2.53 8.63
C PRO A 157 7.28 3.86 8.14
N ARG A 158 7.98 4.48 7.18
CA ARG A 158 7.64 5.79 6.67
C ARG A 158 6.46 5.76 5.68
N LEU A 159 6.34 4.71 4.87
CA LEU A 159 5.23 4.57 3.92
C LEU A 159 3.93 4.16 4.62
N GLY A 160 4.03 3.34 5.68
CA GLY A 160 2.86 2.94 6.48
C GLY A 160 2.27 4.02 7.37
N ALA A 161 2.91 5.19 7.49
CA ALA A 161 2.52 6.24 8.45
C ALA A 161 1.27 7.05 8.05
N HIS A 162 0.95 7.14 6.76
CA HIS A 162 -0.18 7.94 6.28
C HIS A 162 -1.50 7.14 6.31
N ILE A 163 -1.51 5.94 5.73
CA ILE A 163 -2.68 5.03 5.78
C ILE A 163 -2.21 3.72 6.41
N ALA A 164 -2.43 3.62 7.72
CA ALA A 164 -1.98 2.51 8.55
C ALA A 164 -2.96 1.33 8.58
N GLU A 165 -4.25 1.61 8.34
CA GLU A 165 -5.33 0.64 8.52
C GLU A 165 -6.08 0.39 7.20
N PRO A 166 -6.55 -0.85 6.95
CA PRO A 166 -7.40 -1.15 5.82
C PRO A 166 -8.80 -0.56 6.04
N THR A 167 -9.25 0.28 5.10
CA THR A 167 -10.51 1.01 5.21
C THR A 167 -11.53 0.63 4.15
N VAL A 168 -12.80 0.89 4.43
CA VAL A 168 -13.87 1.00 3.43
C VAL A 168 -14.33 2.46 3.38
N GLN A 169 -14.30 3.03 2.19
CA GLN A 169 -14.81 4.36 1.91
C GLN A 169 -16.25 4.28 1.37
N LEU A 170 -17.12 5.12 1.92
CA LEU A 170 -18.53 5.20 1.50
C LEU A 170 -19.11 6.60 1.75
N ASN A 171 -20.22 6.89 1.07
CA ASN A 171 -20.92 8.15 1.20
C ASN A 171 -21.51 8.34 2.63
N PRO A 172 -21.42 9.54 3.24
CA PRO A 172 -22.00 9.80 4.55
C PRO A 172 -23.51 9.52 4.64
N ALA A 173 -24.28 9.73 3.57
CA ALA A 173 -25.72 9.47 3.57
C ALA A 173 -26.04 7.97 3.67
N ASP A 174 -25.26 7.12 2.99
CA ASP A 174 -25.38 5.67 3.13
C ASP A 174 -24.96 5.22 4.51
N ALA A 175 -23.86 5.76 5.04
CA ALA A 175 -23.41 5.45 6.39
C ALA A 175 -24.49 5.77 7.43
N ALA A 176 -25.14 6.93 7.33
CA ALA A 176 -26.23 7.32 8.21
C ALA A 176 -27.43 6.36 8.11
N ARG A 177 -27.80 5.94 6.89
CA ARG A 177 -28.90 4.97 6.66
C ARG A 177 -28.59 3.59 7.23
N ILE A 178 -27.32 3.17 7.19
CA ILE A 178 -26.87 1.84 7.63
C ILE A 178 -26.51 1.82 9.13
N GLY A 179 -26.28 2.99 9.75
CA GLY A 179 -25.82 3.10 11.14
C GLY A 179 -24.30 2.94 11.29
N LEU A 180 -23.54 3.33 10.29
CA LEU A 180 -22.07 3.35 10.33
C LEU A 180 -21.55 4.73 10.74
N SER A 181 -20.47 4.75 11.53
CA SER A 181 -19.78 5.97 11.97
C SER A 181 -18.35 5.98 11.46
N ASP A 182 -17.82 7.17 11.18
CA ASP A 182 -16.43 7.34 10.78
C ASP A 182 -15.47 6.78 11.83
N GLY A 183 -14.43 6.08 11.39
CA GLY A 183 -13.49 5.37 12.28
C GLY A 183 -14.04 4.11 12.95
N GLY A 184 -15.34 3.79 12.81
CA GLY A 184 -15.96 2.54 13.22
C GLY A 184 -15.50 1.35 12.37
N PHE A 185 -16.14 0.19 12.54
CA PHE A 185 -15.87 -1.00 11.72
C PHE A 185 -17.11 -1.45 10.96
N ALA A 186 -16.90 -1.92 9.75
CA ALA A 186 -17.94 -2.47 8.90
C ALA A 186 -17.55 -3.85 8.37
N ARG A 187 -18.51 -4.77 8.39
CA ARG A 187 -18.43 -6.06 7.69
C ARG A 187 -18.97 -5.88 6.29
N ILE A 188 -18.17 -6.22 5.29
CA ILE A 188 -18.61 -6.34 3.90
C ILE A 188 -18.74 -7.83 3.59
N GLY A 189 -19.89 -8.23 3.05
CA GLY A 189 -20.16 -9.63 2.70
C GLY A 189 -20.81 -9.76 1.34
N ASN A 190 -20.47 -10.83 0.62
CA ASN A 190 -21.11 -11.21 -0.64
C ASN A 190 -21.00 -12.73 -0.86
N ALA A 191 -21.38 -13.20 -2.04
CA ALA A 191 -21.34 -14.62 -2.40
C ALA A 191 -19.92 -15.23 -2.39
N PHE A 192 -18.87 -14.41 -2.47
CA PHE A 192 -17.47 -14.85 -2.58
C PHE A 192 -16.76 -14.88 -1.23
N GLY A 193 -17.09 -13.94 -0.34
CA GLY A 193 -16.47 -13.91 0.97
C GLY A 193 -16.91 -12.73 1.82
N THR A 194 -16.17 -12.55 2.92
CA THR A 194 -16.45 -11.52 3.92
C THR A 194 -15.16 -10.91 4.43
N VAL A 195 -15.19 -9.60 4.68
CA VAL A 195 -14.09 -8.86 5.31
C VAL A 195 -14.63 -7.88 6.35
N VAL A 196 -13.77 -7.48 7.29
CA VAL A 196 -14.04 -6.39 8.23
C VAL A 196 -13.00 -5.29 8.02
N LEU A 197 -13.48 -4.08 7.75
CA LEU A 197 -12.66 -2.91 7.43
C LEU A 197 -13.05 -1.74 8.33
N LYS A 198 -12.11 -0.81 8.53
CA LYS A 198 -12.39 0.44 9.23
C LYS A 198 -13.17 1.39 8.33
N VAL A 199 -14.20 2.03 8.85
CA VAL A 199 -15.04 2.97 8.10
C VAL A 199 -14.29 4.28 7.90
N ALA A 200 -14.30 4.78 6.66
CA ALA A 200 -13.84 6.11 6.31
C ALA A 200 -14.93 6.81 5.50
N LEU A 201 -15.56 7.86 6.04
CA LEU A 201 -16.60 8.57 5.30
C LEU A 201 -15.99 9.48 4.23
N ASP A 202 -16.49 9.39 3.00
CA ASP A 202 -16.03 10.21 1.88
C ASP A 202 -17.20 10.67 1.00
N VAL A 203 -17.42 12.00 0.96
CA VAL A 203 -18.44 12.65 0.13
C VAL A 203 -18.18 12.50 -1.37
N GLY A 204 -16.93 12.21 -1.76
CA GLY A 204 -16.54 11.93 -3.14
C GLY A 204 -16.94 10.54 -3.63
N VAL A 205 -17.33 9.63 -2.72
CA VAL A 205 -17.86 8.31 -3.08
C VAL A 205 -19.34 8.45 -3.41
N GLN A 206 -19.72 7.91 -4.57
CA GLN A 206 -21.11 7.88 -5.02
C GLN A 206 -21.97 7.06 -4.05
N ALA A 207 -23.20 7.53 -3.78
CA ALA A 207 -24.16 6.75 -3.02
C ALA A 207 -24.41 5.36 -3.66
N GLY A 208 -24.56 4.33 -2.84
CA GLY A 208 -24.65 2.94 -3.26
C GLY A 208 -23.30 2.29 -3.65
N SER A 209 -22.18 3.00 -3.52
CA SER A 209 -20.84 2.48 -3.85
C SER A 209 -19.93 2.37 -2.62
N LEU A 210 -19.02 1.41 -2.66
CA LEU A 210 -17.96 1.21 -1.68
C LEU A 210 -16.60 1.25 -2.37
N PHE A 211 -15.59 1.81 -1.72
CA PHE A 211 -14.20 1.70 -2.17
C PHE A 211 -13.33 1.06 -1.09
N ALA A 212 -12.59 0.01 -1.44
CA ALA A 212 -11.66 -0.64 -0.53
C ALA A 212 -10.29 -0.89 -1.19
N PRO A 213 -9.17 -0.61 -0.49
CA PRO A 213 -7.85 -0.79 -1.04
C PRO A 213 -7.36 -2.25 -0.99
N ILE A 214 -6.63 -2.68 -2.02
CA ILE A 214 -6.21 -4.09 -2.22
C ILE A 214 -5.01 -4.56 -1.40
N HIS A 215 -4.43 -3.71 -0.56
CA HIS A 215 -3.05 -3.89 -0.13
C HIS A 215 -2.85 -4.96 0.94
N TRP A 216 -3.78 -5.06 1.89
CA TRP A 216 -3.63 -5.91 3.06
C TRP A 216 -3.88 -7.38 2.73
N SER A 217 -3.01 -8.23 3.27
CA SER A 217 -3.08 -9.70 3.18
C SER A 217 -3.21 -10.33 4.58
N ALA A 218 -3.32 -11.65 4.65
CA ALA A 218 -3.34 -12.38 5.94
C ALA A 218 -2.05 -12.19 6.76
N GLU A 219 -0.93 -11.85 6.11
CA GLU A 219 0.33 -11.55 6.80
C GLU A 219 0.25 -10.21 7.54
N THR A 220 -0.48 -9.25 6.99
CA THR A 220 -0.49 -7.84 7.42
C THR A 220 -1.80 -7.40 8.04
N ALA A 221 -2.86 -8.20 7.98
CA ALA A 221 -4.12 -7.96 8.65
C ALA A 221 -4.90 -9.25 8.89
N SER A 222 -5.78 -9.22 9.89
CA SER A 222 -6.68 -10.32 10.26
C SER A 222 -7.79 -10.61 9.21
N GLN A 223 -8.88 -9.84 9.27
CA GLN A 223 -10.12 -10.04 8.50
C GLN A 223 -10.23 -9.06 7.31
N ALA A 224 -9.12 -8.47 6.86
CA ALA A 224 -9.15 -7.32 5.94
C ALA A 224 -8.59 -7.62 4.52
N ARG A 225 -8.46 -8.90 4.15
CA ARG A 225 -7.99 -9.30 2.81
C ARG A 225 -9.10 -9.11 1.78
N ILE A 226 -9.25 -7.89 1.25
CA ILE A 226 -10.37 -7.52 0.35
C ILE A 226 -10.51 -8.42 -0.87
N GLY A 227 -9.42 -8.99 -1.39
CA GLY A 227 -9.46 -9.91 -2.52
C GLY A 227 -10.34 -11.16 -2.29
N ALA A 228 -10.65 -11.51 -1.04
CA ALA A 228 -11.59 -12.58 -0.72
C ALA A 228 -13.06 -12.21 -0.99
N ALA A 229 -13.37 -10.93 -1.15
CA ALA A 229 -14.71 -10.42 -1.42
C ALA A 229 -14.84 -9.87 -2.86
N VAL A 230 -13.96 -10.27 -3.77
CA VAL A 230 -13.97 -9.86 -5.18
C VAL A 230 -14.43 -11.04 -6.03
N GLN A 231 -15.35 -10.78 -6.97
CA GLN A 231 -15.84 -11.78 -7.91
C GLN A 231 -14.76 -12.28 -8.88
N ALA A 232 -14.93 -13.48 -9.40
CA ALA A 232 -13.97 -14.15 -10.28
C ALA A 232 -14.30 -14.04 -11.78
N ASP A 233 -15.40 -13.36 -12.13
CA ASP A 233 -15.81 -13.15 -13.51
C ASP A 233 -14.76 -12.39 -14.29
N CYS A 234 -14.50 -12.85 -15.51
CA CYS A 234 -13.49 -12.29 -16.40
C CYS A 234 -14.12 -11.86 -17.73
N ASP A 235 -13.57 -10.79 -18.30
CA ASP A 235 -13.84 -10.42 -19.69
C ASP A 235 -13.53 -11.62 -20.61
N PRO A 236 -14.49 -12.09 -21.43
CA PRO A 236 -14.31 -13.27 -22.28
C PRO A 236 -13.23 -13.09 -23.36
N PHE A 237 -12.82 -11.86 -23.66
CA PHE A 237 -11.79 -11.58 -24.67
C PHE A 237 -10.38 -11.50 -24.06
N SER A 238 -10.20 -10.73 -23.00
CA SER A 238 -8.87 -10.50 -22.40
C SER A 238 -8.55 -11.40 -21.21
N GLY A 239 -9.54 -12.06 -20.63
CA GLY A 239 -9.40 -12.79 -19.36
C GLY A 239 -9.20 -11.88 -18.15
N GLN A 240 -9.37 -10.56 -18.28
CA GLN A 240 -9.22 -9.62 -17.17
C GLN A 240 -10.41 -9.72 -16.21
N PRO A 241 -10.17 -9.83 -14.89
CA PRO A 241 -11.24 -9.97 -13.91
C PRO A 241 -12.00 -8.67 -13.64
N GLU A 242 -13.32 -8.76 -13.43
CA GLU A 242 -14.21 -7.65 -13.08
C GLU A 242 -14.06 -7.25 -11.60
N MET A 243 -12.87 -6.81 -11.21
CA MET A 243 -12.49 -6.51 -9.81
C MET A 243 -13.07 -5.18 -9.27
N LYS A 244 -13.89 -4.48 -10.05
CA LYS A 244 -14.29 -3.08 -9.77
C LYS A 244 -15.80 -2.95 -9.51
N ALA A 245 -16.52 -4.05 -9.57
CA ALA A 245 -17.97 -4.05 -9.51
C ALA A 245 -18.51 -5.34 -8.90
N THR A 246 -18.23 -5.58 -7.62
CA THR A 246 -18.79 -6.75 -6.91
C THR A 246 -19.98 -6.35 -6.04
N PRO A 247 -21.22 -6.80 -6.35
CA PRO A 247 -22.37 -6.58 -5.49
C PRO A 247 -22.09 -7.09 -4.07
N SER A 248 -22.32 -6.25 -3.07
CA SER A 248 -22.01 -6.54 -1.67
C SER A 248 -23.04 -5.96 -0.70
N SER A 249 -23.15 -6.58 0.46
CA SER A 249 -23.80 -6.01 1.63
C SER A 249 -22.76 -5.37 2.55
N ILE A 250 -23.21 -4.47 3.41
CA ILE A 250 -22.38 -3.83 4.43
C ILE A 250 -23.18 -3.66 5.72
N ALA A 251 -22.56 -3.95 6.87
CA ALA A 251 -23.18 -3.84 8.19
C ALA A 251 -22.17 -3.39 9.26
N PRO A 252 -22.60 -2.68 10.32
CA PRO A 252 -21.72 -2.30 11.42
C PRO A 252 -21.16 -3.51 12.17
N VAL A 253 -19.92 -3.38 12.65
CA VAL A 253 -19.29 -4.29 13.60
C VAL A 253 -18.85 -3.47 14.81
N ALA A 254 -19.25 -3.90 16.00
CA ALA A 254 -18.82 -3.30 17.25
C ALA A 254 -17.69 -4.13 17.86
N TYR A 255 -16.74 -3.44 18.49
CA TYR A 255 -15.75 -4.03 19.39
C TYR A 255 -15.82 -3.27 20.71
N ALA A 256 -15.69 -3.98 21.83
CA ALA A 256 -15.68 -3.35 23.15
C ALA A 256 -14.50 -2.38 23.33
N SER A 257 -13.33 -2.74 22.78
CA SER A 257 -12.09 -2.01 22.97
C SER A 257 -11.27 -1.88 21.69
N GLN A 258 -10.38 -0.89 21.67
CA GLN A 258 -9.37 -0.69 20.64
C GLN A 258 -8.03 -0.34 21.26
N GLY A 259 -6.97 -0.52 20.49
CA GLY A 259 -5.64 -0.33 21.01
C GLY A 259 -4.54 -0.49 19.98
N PHE A 260 -3.32 -0.50 20.50
CA PHE A 260 -2.16 -0.87 19.75
C PHE A 260 -1.18 -1.69 20.58
N VAL A 261 -0.34 -2.43 19.88
CA VAL A 261 0.88 -3.04 20.42
C VAL A 261 2.06 -2.63 19.57
N LEU A 262 3.18 -2.30 20.22
CA LEU A 262 4.49 -2.17 19.62
C LEU A 262 5.37 -3.27 20.19
N SER A 263 6.09 -3.99 19.35
CA SER A 263 6.94 -5.09 19.80
C SER A 263 8.13 -5.31 18.87
N ARG A 264 9.27 -5.72 19.43
CA ARG A 264 10.44 -6.13 18.64
C ARG A 264 10.27 -7.55 18.11
N ASP A 265 9.62 -8.41 18.89
CA ASP A 265 9.27 -9.78 18.54
C ASP A 265 7.81 -9.90 18.06
N ARG A 266 7.45 -11.09 17.56
CA ARG A 266 6.07 -11.40 17.16
C ARG A 266 5.14 -11.40 18.37
N PHE A 267 4.03 -10.70 18.24
CA PHE A 267 2.95 -10.71 19.23
C PHE A 267 1.66 -11.22 18.57
N ALA A 268 0.96 -12.12 19.25
CA ALA A 268 -0.34 -12.62 18.83
C ALA A 268 -1.43 -12.00 19.69
N LEU A 269 -2.39 -11.31 19.05
CA LEU A 269 -3.58 -10.81 19.72
C LEU A 269 -4.56 -11.96 19.99
N PRO A 270 -5.43 -11.84 21.02
CA PRO A 270 -6.47 -12.83 21.30
C PRO A 270 -7.32 -13.14 20.06
N GLU A 271 -7.78 -14.39 19.96
CA GLU A 271 -8.65 -14.84 18.86
C GLU A 271 -9.89 -13.92 18.74
N GLY A 272 -10.34 -13.70 17.51
CA GLY A 272 -11.46 -12.80 17.22
C GLY A 272 -11.08 -11.31 17.16
N SER A 273 -9.88 -10.92 17.60
CA SER A 273 -9.41 -9.53 17.47
C SER A 273 -9.23 -9.14 16.00
N TRP A 274 -9.74 -7.97 15.63
CA TRP A 274 -9.36 -7.30 14.39
C TRP A 274 -8.02 -6.62 14.59
N TRP A 275 -7.11 -6.78 13.63
CA TRP A 275 -5.81 -6.11 13.63
C TRP A 275 -5.26 -5.82 12.24
N ALA A 276 -4.43 -4.77 12.17
CA ALA A 276 -3.59 -4.39 11.05
C ALA A 276 -2.14 -4.16 11.52
N LYS A 277 -1.19 -4.82 10.86
CA LYS A 277 0.26 -4.69 11.14
C LYS A 277 0.87 -3.57 10.33
N LEU A 278 1.90 -2.97 10.90
CA LEU A 278 2.70 -1.93 10.27
C LEU A 278 4.15 -2.00 10.75
N ALA A 279 5.10 -1.71 9.85
CA ALA A 279 6.51 -1.61 10.24
C ALA A 279 6.72 -0.35 11.09
N VAL A 280 7.53 -0.46 12.14
CA VAL A 280 8.03 0.69 12.91
C VAL A 280 9.55 0.61 12.98
N ALA A 281 10.21 1.73 13.29
CA ALA A 281 11.66 1.67 13.49
C ALA A 281 11.99 0.74 14.67
N GLY A 282 12.84 -0.26 14.41
CA GLY A 282 13.28 -1.21 15.43
C GLY A 282 12.31 -2.36 15.76
N GLY A 283 11.18 -2.50 15.05
CA GLY A 283 10.23 -3.59 15.30
C GLY A 283 8.96 -3.51 14.46
N GLN A 284 7.84 -3.97 15.03
CA GLN A 284 6.53 -3.93 14.41
C GLN A 284 5.49 -3.29 15.33
N GLY A 285 4.43 -2.77 14.72
CA GLY A 285 3.23 -2.34 15.40
C GLY A 285 2.00 -3.07 14.89
N GLN A 286 1.01 -3.23 15.76
CA GLN A 286 -0.33 -3.67 15.37
C GLN A 286 -1.34 -2.69 15.95
N LEU A 287 -2.19 -2.14 15.09
CA LEU A 287 -3.41 -1.45 15.49
C LEU A 287 -4.52 -2.49 15.56
N PHE A 288 -5.34 -2.47 16.61
CA PHE A 288 -6.33 -3.52 16.81
C PHE A 288 -7.63 -3.04 17.46
N ALA A 289 -8.67 -3.83 17.28
CA ALA A 289 -9.95 -3.76 17.97
C ALA A 289 -10.39 -5.15 18.41
N THR A 290 -10.95 -5.28 19.61
CA THR A 290 -11.22 -6.59 20.22
C THR A 290 -12.32 -6.51 21.28
N ASP A 291 -12.99 -7.64 21.50
CA ASP A 291 -13.89 -7.87 22.64
C ASP A 291 -13.16 -8.51 23.83
N ALA A 292 -11.89 -8.89 23.66
CA ALA A 292 -11.07 -9.38 24.75
C ALA A 292 -10.81 -8.26 25.76
N GLY A 293 -11.17 -8.50 27.02
CA GLY A 293 -10.97 -7.54 28.11
C GLY A 293 -9.51 -7.44 28.58
N PRO A 294 -9.19 -6.44 29.43
CA PRO A 294 -7.85 -6.23 30.00
C PRO A 294 -7.12 -7.50 30.46
N VAL A 295 -7.81 -8.38 31.19
CA VAL A 295 -7.23 -9.62 31.75
C VAL A 295 -6.66 -10.55 30.67
N ALA A 296 -7.34 -10.66 29.53
CA ALA A 296 -6.87 -11.50 28.43
C ALA A 296 -5.59 -10.92 27.78
N LEU A 297 -5.52 -9.60 27.62
CA LEU A 297 -4.34 -8.92 27.08
C LEU A 297 -3.17 -8.92 28.06
N MET A 298 -3.45 -8.83 29.36
CA MET A 298 -2.46 -9.01 30.42
C MET A 298 -1.82 -10.40 30.36
N ALA A 299 -2.63 -11.45 30.20
CA ALA A 299 -2.15 -12.82 30.04
C ALA A 299 -1.31 -12.98 28.77
N ALA A 300 -1.78 -12.46 27.64
CA ALA A 300 -1.04 -12.50 26.36
C ALA A 300 0.32 -11.78 26.45
N MET A 301 0.41 -10.63 27.14
CA MET A 301 1.66 -9.92 27.33
C MET A 301 2.66 -10.69 28.21
N ARG A 302 2.18 -11.33 29.29
CA ARG A 302 3.03 -12.17 30.15
C ARG A 302 3.50 -13.43 29.44
N ASP A 303 2.65 -14.07 28.66
CA ASP A 303 3.01 -15.25 27.85
C ASP A 303 4.09 -14.91 26.81
N ALA A 304 3.96 -13.77 26.13
CA ALA A 304 4.90 -13.36 25.09
C ALA A 304 6.24 -12.81 25.62
N PHE A 305 6.23 -12.07 26.74
CA PHE A 305 7.40 -11.28 27.18
C PHE A 305 7.87 -11.54 28.62
N GLY A 306 7.13 -12.35 29.39
CA GLY A 306 7.37 -12.59 30.81
C GLY A 306 7.04 -11.39 31.71
N GLU A 307 7.33 -11.52 33.00
CA GLU A 307 7.07 -10.48 34.02
C GLU A 307 8.28 -9.61 34.34
N ASP A 308 9.49 -10.07 34.04
CA ASP A 308 10.69 -9.26 34.26
C ASP A 308 10.53 -7.94 33.49
N GLY A 309 10.97 -6.81 34.05
CA GLY A 309 10.91 -5.50 33.37
C GLY A 309 9.52 -4.99 32.94
N LEU A 310 8.44 -5.69 33.28
CA LEU A 310 7.06 -5.31 32.98
C LEU A 310 6.60 -4.19 33.93
N THR A 311 6.04 -3.13 33.36
CA THR A 311 5.34 -2.05 34.09
C THR A 311 3.93 -1.96 33.56
N GLU A 312 2.94 -1.95 34.46
CA GLU A 312 1.51 -1.98 34.10
C GLU A 312 0.74 -0.83 34.74
N MET A 313 -0.30 -0.39 34.02
CA MET A 313 -1.35 0.48 34.50
C MET A 313 -2.68 -0.16 34.10
N VAL A 314 -3.44 -0.59 35.10
CA VAL A 314 -4.65 -1.40 34.92
C VAL A 314 -5.84 -0.65 35.47
N ASP A 315 -6.87 -0.51 34.66
CA ASP A 315 -8.18 0.01 35.03
C ASP A 315 -9.24 -0.98 34.54
N LEU A 316 -9.52 -2.00 35.35
CA LEU A 316 -10.44 -3.07 34.98
C LEU A 316 -11.88 -2.56 34.84
N ASP A 317 -12.30 -1.68 35.75
CA ASP A 317 -13.64 -1.11 35.78
C ASP A 317 -13.87 -0.18 34.58
N GLY A 318 -12.84 0.59 34.19
CA GLY A 318 -12.86 1.44 33.01
C GLY A 318 -12.47 0.73 31.70
N GLY A 319 -12.18 -0.57 31.72
CA GLY A 319 -11.83 -1.37 30.55
C GLY A 319 -10.52 -0.96 29.87
N ALA A 320 -9.58 -0.35 30.59
CA ALA A 320 -8.30 0.10 30.06
C ALA A 320 -7.12 -0.70 30.63
N TYR A 321 -6.14 -0.97 29.77
CA TYR A 321 -4.90 -1.64 30.15
C TYR A 321 -3.74 -1.06 29.37
N ARG A 322 -2.67 -0.69 30.07
CA ARG A 322 -1.45 -0.18 29.45
C ARG A 322 -0.26 -0.87 30.08
N CYS A 323 0.69 -1.30 29.26
CA CYS A 323 1.93 -1.85 29.78
C CYS A 323 3.12 -1.53 28.89
N ALA A 324 4.30 -1.63 29.48
CA ALA A 324 5.59 -1.51 28.83
C ALA A 324 6.54 -2.56 29.40
N VAL A 325 7.29 -3.25 28.53
CA VAL A 325 8.32 -4.21 28.90
C VAL A 325 9.67 -3.64 28.50
N LEU A 326 10.54 -3.41 29.49
CA LEU A 326 11.89 -2.93 29.27
C LEU A 326 12.91 -4.03 29.56
N ARG A 327 13.86 -4.20 28.65
CA ARG A 327 15.04 -5.06 28.80
C ARG A 327 16.26 -4.22 28.52
N GLU A 328 17.23 -4.22 29.43
CA GLU A 328 18.52 -3.50 29.24
C GLU A 328 18.35 -2.02 28.84
N GLY A 329 17.32 -1.34 29.41
CA GLY A 329 17.03 0.07 29.11
C GLY A 329 16.32 0.32 27.78
N GLN A 330 15.98 -0.72 27.01
CA GLN A 330 15.23 -0.60 25.76
C GLN A 330 13.79 -1.05 25.93
N LEU A 331 12.86 -0.33 25.30
CA LEU A 331 11.47 -0.77 25.18
C LEU A 331 11.39 -1.93 24.18
N VAL A 332 11.04 -3.12 24.67
CA VAL A 332 10.90 -4.35 23.86
C VAL A 332 9.46 -4.54 23.44
N ALA A 333 8.51 -4.19 24.30
CA ALA A 333 7.10 -4.20 23.96
C ALA A 333 6.32 -3.12 24.71
N ALA A 334 5.24 -2.63 24.12
CA ALA A 334 4.25 -1.79 24.77
C ALA A 334 2.86 -2.08 24.22
N LEU A 335 1.86 -2.19 25.09
CA LEU A 335 0.47 -2.42 24.71
C LEU A 335 -0.42 -1.39 25.37
N PHE A 336 -1.33 -0.79 24.60
CA PHE A 336 -2.32 0.17 25.05
C PHE A 336 -3.70 -0.29 24.58
N LEU A 337 -4.58 -0.57 25.53
CA LEU A 337 -5.98 -0.93 25.35
C LEU A 337 -6.85 0.15 26.01
N ALA A 338 -7.87 0.59 25.31
CA ALA A 338 -8.89 1.49 25.85
C ALA A 338 -10.27 1.14 25.27
N PRO A 339 -11.35 1.56 25.96
CA PRO A 339 -12.69 1.52 25.37
C PRO A 339 -12.72 2.20 24.01
N PHE A 340 -13.54 1.66 23.10
CA PHE A 340 -13.69 2.22 21.76
C PHE A 340 -14.03 3.71 21.79
N GLY A 341 -13.45 4.49 20.87
CA GLY A 341 -13.62 5.95 20.79
C GLY A 341 -12.60 6.79 21.58
N ARG A 342 -11.77 6.18 22.44
CA ARG A 342 -10.61 6.86 23.05
C ARG A 342 -9.36 6.59 22.19
N LEU A 343 -8.69 7.66 21.74
CA LEU A 343 -7.50 7.54 20.91
C LEU A 343 -6.27 7.24 21.78
N PRO A 344 -5.56 6.13 21.54
CA PRO A 344 -4.36 5.79 22.28
C PRO A 344 -3.15 6.59 21.76
N LEU A 345 -2.12 6.77 22.59
CA LEU A 345 -0.97 7.65 22.33
C LEU A 345 0.08 7.04 21.40
N TRP A 346 -0.37 6.59 20.25
CA TRP A 346 0.40 5.87 19.25
C TRP A 346 1.74 6.54 18.92
N ASP A 347 1.72 7.81 18.52
CA ASP A 347 2.93 8.48 18.02
C ASP A 347 3.98 8.73 19.11
N THR A 348 3.54 9.07 20.33
CA THR A 348 4.43 9.25 21.49
C THR A 348 5.15 7.95 21.83
N VAL A 349 4.40 6.85 21.97
CA VAL A 349 4.99 5.56 22.34
C VAL A 349 5.83 5.00 21.20
N LYS A 350 5.41 5.18 19.94
CA LYS A 350 6.20 4.81 18.76
C LYS A 350 7.55 5.54 18.70
N ARG A 351 7.61 6.82 19.09
CA ARG A 351 8.87 7.58 19.18
C ARG A 351 9.80 7.00 20.24
N ALA A 352 9.28 6.76 21.44
CA ALA A 352 10.04 6.14 22.54
C ALA A 352 10.50 4.70 22.22
N PHE A 353 9.73 3.98 21.40
CA PHE A 353 10.09 2.64 20.93
C PHE A 353 11.24 2.67 19.90
N ALA A 354 11.26 3.69 19.02
CA ALA A 354 12.28 3.86 18.00
C ALA A 354 13.63 4.31 18.59
N ASP A 355 13.61 5.16 19.62
CA ASP A 355 14.79 5.72 20.26
C ASP A 355 14.77 5.54 21.78
N HIS A 356 15.65 4.68 22.28
CA HIS A 356 15.83 4.46 23.72
C HIS A 356 16.18 5.73 24.50
N ALA A 357 16.84 6.71 23.89
CA ALA A 357 17.16 7.98 24.54
C ALA A 357 15.91 8.85 24.78
N ALA A 358 14.81 8.57 24.07
CA ALA A 358 13.53 9.24 24.23
C ALA A 358 12.63 8.60 25.31
N LEU A 359 13.11 7.59 26.04
CA LEU A 359 12.37 6.99 27.15
C LEU A 359 12.39 7.93 28.37
N PRO A 360 11.23 8.23 28.98
CA PRO A 360 11.20 9.03 30.20
C PRO A 360 11.88 8.29 31.36
N GLU A 361 12.60 9.02 32.21
CA GLU A 361 13.17 8.48 33.46
C GLU A 361 12.08 7.85 34.34
N ASN A 362 10.89 8.47 34.38
CA ASN A 362 9.71 7.91 35.02
C ASN A 362 8.93 7.03 34.04
N ARG A 363 9.04 5.71 34.21
CA ARG A 363 8.35 4.70 33.39
C ARG A 363 6.83 4.85 33.40
N LEU A 364 6.24 5.32 34.51
CA LEU A 364 4.79 5.58 34.57
C LEU A 364 4.38 6.77 33.70
N ALA A 365 5.29 7.70 33.38
CA ALA A 365 4.98 8.82 32.49
C ALA A 365 4.66 8.35 31.05
N LEU A 366 5.35 7.29 30.57
CA LEU A 366 5.06 6.66 29.29
C LEU A 366 3.63 6.10 29.25
N LEU A 367 3.17 5.48 30.34
CA LEU A 367 1.84 4.87 30.44
C LEU A 367 0.73 5.88 30.80
N ALA A 368 1.06 6.92 31.58
CA ALA A 368 0.14 7.97 32.03
C ALA A 368 -0.29 8.90 30.90
N GLY A 369 0.49 8.94 29.82
CA GLY A 369 0.04 9.48 28.56
C GLY A 369 0.19 10.99 28.39
N ARG A 370 1.26 11.54 28.94
CA ARG A 370 1.65 12.94 28.74
C ARG A 370 2.62 13.01 27.55
N SER A 371 2.51 14.07 26.73
CA SER A 371 3.51 14.34 25.68
C SER A 371 4.87 14.51 26.34
N LEU A 372 5.86 13.75 25.89
CA LEU A 372 7.18 13.63 26.51
C LEU A 372 7.98 14.95 26.44
N ASP A 373 7.67 15.81 25.46
CA ASP A 373 8.54 16.95 25.11
C ASP A 373 7.80 18.30 25.05
N GLY A 374 6.50 18.36 25.35
CA GLY A 374 5.70 19.59 25.15
C GLY A 374 5.56 20.06 23.69
N ALA A 375 6.14 19.32 22.74
CA ALA A 375 6.03 19.58 21.31
C ALA A 375 4.59 19.40 20.83
N ALA A 376 4.11 20.35 20.02
CA ALA A 376 2.79 20.29 19.42
C ALA A 376 2.66 19.04 18.54
N ASP A 377 1.52 18.36 18.65
CA ASP A 377 1.19 17.20 17.83
C ASP A 377 1.17 17.62 16.34
N PRO A 378 2.06 17.06 15.48
CA PRO A 378 2.07 17.39 14.06
C PRO A 378 0.81 16.88 13.32
N GLY A 379 -0.02 16.05 13.97
CA GLY A 379 -1.19 15.41 13.41
C GLY A 379 -0.84 14.33 12.37
N PRO A 380 -1.85 13.75 11.70
CA PRO A 380 -1.67 12.68 10.72
C PRO A 380 -0.67 13.06 9.63
N THR A 381 0.20 12.12 9.23
CA THR A 381 1.19 12.36 8.17
C THR A 381 0.49 12.55 6.83
N VAL A 382 0.68 13.68 6.17
CA VAL A 382 0.14 13.97 4.82
C VAL A 382 1.20 13.70 3.74
N CYS A 383 2.45 14.11 3.97
CA CYS A 383 3.56 13.89 3.05
C CYS A 383 4.53 12.82 3.56
N ALA A 384 4.36 11.58 3.09
CA ALA A 384 5.30 10.49 3.41
C ALA A 384 6.72 10.74 2.86
N CYS A 385 6.92 11.61 1.86
CA CYS A 385 8.25 11.89 1.31
C CYS A 385 9.16 12.75 2.20
N PHE A 386 8.60 13.51 3.14
CA PHE A 386 9.38 14.33 4.06
C PHE A 386 8.88 14.26 5.50
N GLY A 387 7.87 13.42 5.78
CA GLY A 387 7.31 13.25 7.12
C GLY A 387 6.49 14.45 7.59
N VAL A 388 5.83 15.15 6.68
CA VAL A 388 5.07 16.38 7.03
C VAL A 388 3.65 16.02 7.46
N GLY A 389 3.26 16.46 8.65
CA GLY A 389 1.94 16.25 9.25
C GLY A 389 0.90 17.32 8.90
N LEU A 390 -0.38 16.98 9.11
CA LEU A 390 -1.54 17.82 8.82
C LEU A 390 -1.52 19.15 9.60
N MET A 391 -1.14 19.14 10.87
CA MET A 391 -1.13 20.38 11.68
C MET A 391 -0.07 21.36 11.20
N ALA A 392 1.09 20.87 10.75
CA ALA A 392 2.11 21.73 10.16
C ALA A 392 1.61 22.39 8.86
N ILE A 393 0.90 21.63 8.01
CA ILE A 393 0.32 22.15 6.76
C ILE A 393 -0.78 23.17 7.07
N ARG A 394 -1.66 22.89 8.04
CA ARG A 394 -2.70 23.84 8.48
C ARG A 394 -2.08 25.12 9.05
N ALA A 395 -1.07 24.99 9.89
CA ALA A 395 -0.35 26.13 10.44
C ALA A 395 0.29 27.00 9.35
N ALA A 396 0.85 26.38 8.30
CA ALA A 396 1.40 27.11 7.16
C ALA A 396 0.32 27.86 6.34
N PHE A 397 -0.86 27.27 6.15
CA PHE A 397 -2.01 27.97 5.55
C PHE A 397 -2.49 29.15 6.41
N VAL A 398 -2.59 28.96 7.73
CA VAL A 398 -2.92 30.04 8.67
C VAL A 398 -1.85 31.13 8.67
N GLY A 399 -0.58 30.75 8.50
CA GLY A 399 0.56 31.64 8.39
C GLY A 399 0.70 32.37 7.05
N GLY A 400 -0.28 32.24 6.14
CA GLY A 400 -0.36 33.01 4.90
C GLY A 400 -0.02 32.27 3.62
N ALA A 401 0.30 30.96 3.67
CA ALA A 401 0.41 30.18 2.44
C ALA A 401 -0.96 30.10 1.74
N THR A 402 -0.99 30.28 0.42
CA THR A 402 -2.20 30.29 -0.41
C THR A 402 -2.26 29.12 -1.39
N SER A 403 -1.11 28.50 -1.68
CA SER A 403 -0.94 27.47 -2.70
C SER A 403 -0.14 26.26 -2.19
N PRO A 404 -0.35 25.06 -2.77
CA PRO A 404 0.51 23.89 -2.51
C PRO A 404 1.99 24.15 -2.80
N GLU A 405 2.30 25.01 -3.76
CA GLU A 405 3.66 25.38 -4.12
C GLU A 405 4.35 26.14 -2.99
N GLU A 406 3.65 27.08 -2.33
CA GLU A 406 4.15 27.78 -1.13
C GLU A 406 4.30 26.85 0.07
N ILE A 407 3.35 25.92 0.26
CA ILE A 407 3.50 24.83 1.26
C ILE A 407 4.76 24.00 0.96
N GLY A 408 5.03 23.71 -0.31
CA GLY A 408 6.23 23.01 -0.75
C GLY A 408 7.52 23.77 -0.48
N GLN A 409 7.52 25.09 -0.59
CA GLN A 409 8.68 25.92 -0.25
C GLN A 409 8.94 25.93 1.27
N GLN A 410 7.90 26.02 2.09
CA GLN A 410 8.04 26.09 3.55
C GLN A 410 8.33 24.73 4.20
N LEU A 411 7.62 23.68 3.78
CA LEU A 411 7.62 22.37 4.45
C LEU A 411 8.23 21.25 3.60
N LYS A 412 8.65 21.53 2.36
CA LYS A 412 9.07 20.52 1.34
C LYS A 412 7.94 19.57 0.90
N ALA A 413 6.75 19.66 1.47
CA ALA A 413 5.63 18.79 1.11
C ALA A 413 5.20 19.02 -0.35
N GLY A 414 5.21 17.95 -1.15
CA GLY A 414 4.79 18.00 -2.56
C GLY A 414 5.91 18.26 -3.56
N THR A 415 7.16 18.48 -3.13
CA THR A 415 8.27 18.83 -4.04
C THR A 415 9.08 17.63 -4.56
N ASN A 416 8.94 16.44 -3.96
CA ASN A 416 9.67 15.24 -4.38
C ASN A 416 8.86 14.41 -5.40
N CYS A 417 7.79 13.74 -4.95
CA CYS A 417 6.96 12.89 -5.80
C CYS A 417 5.62 13.52 -6.21
N GLY A 418 5.27 14.70 -5.66
CA GLY A 418 4.01 15.39 -5.94
C GLY A 418 2.72 14.71 -5.42
N SER A 419 2.84 13.55 -4.80
CA SER A 419 1.69 12.67 -4.53
C SER A 419 0.75 13.19 -3.44
N CYS A 420 1.23 14.05 -2.54
CA CYS A 420 0.42 14.72 -1.51
C CYS A 420 -0.24 16.02 -1.98
N LEU A 421 0.03 16.50 -3.20
CA LEU A 421 -0.51 17.77 -3.71
C LEU A 421 -2.05 17.81 -3.75
N PRO A 422 -2.78 16.75 -4.18
CA PRO A 422 -4.25 16.79 -4.19
C PRO A 422 -4.85 16.96 -2.79
N GLU A 423 -4.24 16.35 -1.78
CA GLU A 423 -4.66 16.46 -0.39
C GLU A 423 -4.34 17.83 0.20
N ILE A 424 -3.14 18.35 -0.05
CA ILE A 424 -2.76 19.72 0.34
C ILE A 424 -3.75 20.73 -0.26
N ARG A 425 -4.17 20.55 -1.52
CA ARG A 425 -5.20 21.41 -2.15
C ARG A 425 -6.54 21.34 -1.42
N ARG A 426 -6.98 20.13 -1.03
CA ARG A 426 -8.22 19.96 -0.24
C ARG A 426 -8.13 20.63 1.12
N ILE A 427 -7.01 20.46 1.83
CA ILE A 427 -6.76 21.11 3.12
C ILE A 427 -6.81 22.64 2.98
N GLY A 428 -6.15 23.19 1.96
CA GLY A 428 -6.17 24.63 1.69
C GLY A 428 -7.57 25.15 1.32
N ALA A 429 -8.36 24.38 0.57
CA ALA A 429 -9.75 24.74 0.26
C ALA A 429 -10.63 24.77 1.52
N GLN A 430 -10.48 23.79 2.40
CA GLN A 430 -11.19 23.76 3.69
C GLN A 430 -10.78 24.92 4.59
N ALA A 431 -9.48 25.20 4.72
CA ALA A 431 -8.98 26.31 5.53
C ALA A 431 -9.55 27.67 5.08
N ARG A 432 -9.68 27.89 3.76
CA ARG A 432 -10.31 29.10 3.21
C ARG A 432 -11.81 29.18 3.47
N ALA A 433 -12.52 28.05 3.40
CA ALA A 433 -13.95 28.01 3.70
C ALA A 433 -14.26 28.34 5.16
N THR A 434 -13.38 27.95 6.10
CA THR A 434 -13.51 28.27 7.54
C THR A 434 -13.18 29.72 7.88
N VAL A 435 -12.36 30.42 7.07
CA VAL A 435 -12.05 31.86 7.27
C VAL A 435 -13.13 32.76 6.66
N ALA A 436 -13.87 32.27 5.66
CA ALA A 436 -14.93 33.00 4.97
C ALA A 436 -16.31 32.89 5.66
N ALA A 437 -16.46 32.00 6.63
CA ALA A 437 -17.64 31.83 7.49
C ALA A 437 -17.36 32.44 8.87
#